data_AF-A0A969EXP7-F1
#
_entry.id   AF-A0A969EXP7-F1
#
_cell.length_a   1.000
_cell.length_b   1.000
_cell.length_c   1.000
_cell.angle_alpha   90.00
_cell.angle_beta   90.00
_cell.angle_gamma   90.00
#
_symmetry.space_group_name_H-M   'P 1'
#
loop_
_entity.id
_entity.type
_entity.pdbx_description
1 polymer ?
#
loop_
_entity_poly.entity_id
_entity_poly.type
_entity_poly.pdbx_seq_one_letter_code
_entity_poly.pdbx_strand_id
1 'polypeptide(L)'
;MRPRRASGSSSGSVWLRGEAFIEALENRLGLPPVSAVPGESLIAYRDCLEALDSPSRFYHVSFAVDPIAVTRTLLEWRERFYLYGWAGTVERSASLRLRDLADIERQASAKVPLCLGQRIERVRGALQAGLACGVTHVTLDQPLVRAPGAWRKLLECFEHSDTAAVPAPRGRYRSR
;
A
#
# COMPACT_ATOMS: atom_id res chain seq x y z
N MET A 1 35.74 34.19 25.91
CA MET A 1 35.53 32.84 25.35
C MET A 1 34.04 32.52 25.45
N ARG A 2 33.27 32.58 24.35
CA ARG A 2 31.84 32.22 24.34
C ARG A 2 31.69 30.71 24.16
N PRO A 3 30.84 30.01 24.92
CA PRO A 3 30.62 28.59 24.69
C PRO A 3 29.84 28.40 23.37
N ARG A 4 30.34 27.49 22.52
CA ARG A 4 29.64 26.98 21.33
C ARG A 4 28.32 26.35 21.80
N ARG A 5 27.18 26.85 21.30
CA ARG A 5 25.90 26.13 21.39
C ARG A 5 26.06 24.82 20.62
N ALA A 6 25.88 23.70 21.31
CA ALA A 6 25.63 22.43 20.66
C ALA A 6 24.27 22.52 19.95
N SER A 7 24.27 22.45 18.64
CA SER A 7 23.07 22.21 17.84
C SER A 7 22.61 20.79 18.11
N GLY A 8 21.69 20.63 19.07
CA GLY A 8 21.02 19.35 19.28
C GLY A 8 20.09 19.09 18.11
N SER A 9 20.51 18.25 17.17
CA SER A 9 19.59 17.62 16.23
C SER A 9 18.66 16.72 17.03
N SER A 10 17.40 17.12 17.17
CA SER A 10 16.36 16.25 17.72
C SER A 10 16.09 15.14 16.70
N SER A 11 16.84 14.04 16.77
CA SER A 11 16.48 12.80 16.08
C SER A 11 15.28 12.22 16.83
N GLY A 12 14.07 12.49 16.33
CA GLY A 12 12.84 11.89 16.83
C GLY A 12 12.58 10.59 16.08
N SER A 13 12.51 9.47 16.80
CA SER A 13 11.96 8.23 16.27
C SER A 13 10.45 8.18 16.55
N VAL A 14 9.67 7.74 15.58
CA VAL A 14 8.23 7.52 15.69
C VAL A 14 7.89 6.14 15.18
N TRP A 15 7.06 5.41 15.92
CA TRP A 15 6.52 4.13 15.50
C TRP A 15 5.21 4.35 14.77
N LEU A 16 5.12 3.89 13.52
CA LEU A 16 3.93 4.03 12.68
C LEU A 16 3.48 2.65 12.22
N ARG A 17 2.16 2.46 12.15
CA ARG A 17 1.58 1.33 11.39
C ARG A 17 1.78 1.58 9.90
N GLY A 18 1.69 0.52 9.09
CA GLY A 18 1.88 0.61 7.63
C GLY A 18 1.04 1.72 6.97
N GLU A 19 -0.26 1.80 7.24
CA GLU A 19 -1.11 2.85 6.64
C GLU A 19 -0.70 4.26 7.08
N ALA A 20 -0.43 4.46 8.37
CA ALA A 20 0.00 5.76 8.91
C ALA A 20 1.38 6.19 8.35
N PHE A 21 2.25 5.22 8.05
CA PHE A 21 3.52 5.49 7.39
C PHE A 21 3.31 5.95 5.93
N ILE A 22 2.39 5.32 5.19
CA ILE A 22 2.03 5.77 3.83
C ILE A 22 1.42 7.17 3.86
N GLU A 23 0.50 7.46 4.78
CA GLU A 23 -0.07 8.80 4.93
C GLU A 23 1.00 9.86 5.22
N ALA A 24 1.96 9.54 6.10
CA ALA A 24 3.08 10.43 6.41
C ALA A 24 3.97 10.70 5.17
N LEU A 25 4.25 9.66 4.38
CA LEU A 25 5.03 9.80 3.15
C LEU A 25 4.27 10.58 2.08
N GLU A 26 2.98 10.29 1.86
CA GLU A 26 2.14 11.01 0.92
C GLU A 26 2.09 12.50 1.25
N ASN A 27 1.88 12.86 2.52
CA ASN A 27 1.89 14.25 2.98
C ASN A 27 3.24 14.93 2.75
N ARG A 28 4.36 14.27 3.08
CA ARG A 28 5.72 14.82 2.89
C ARG A 28 6.10 14.98 1.43
N LEU A 29 5.57 14.14 0.55
CA LEU A 29 5.79 14.18 -0.90
C LEU A 29 4.81 15.11 -1.62
N GLY A 30 3.86 15.73 -0.91
CA GLY A 30 2.82 16.58 -1.51
C GLY A 30 1.85 15.81 -2.41
N LEU A 31 1.68 14.51 -2.18
CA LEU A 31 0.76 13.69 -2.97
C LEU A 31 -0.70 13.97 -2.54
N PRO A 32 -1.64 14.07 -3.50
CA PRO A 32 -3.04 14.26 -3.17
C PRO A 32 -3.57 13.13 -2.26
N PRO A 33 -4.30 13.48 -1.18
CA PRO A 33 -4.86 12.48 -0.28
C PRO A 33 -5.85 11.60 -1.03
N VAL A 34 -5.84 10.31 -0.72
CA VAL A 34 -6.90 9.39 -1.16
C VAL A 34 -8.02 9.49 -0.15
N SER A 35 -8.99 10.36 -0.41
CA SER A 35 -10.23 10.37 0.35
C SER A 35 -11.06 9.19 -0.13
N ALA A 36 -11.28 8.20 0.73
CA ALA A 36 -12.25 7.15 0.47
C ALA A 36 -13.41 7.35 1.44
N VAL A 37 -14.58 7.67 0.91
CA VAL A 37 -15.81 7.64 1.70
C VAL A 37 -16.10 6.18 2.07
N PRO A 38 -16.50 5.86 3.32
CA PRO A 38 -16.84 4.48 3.68
C PRO A 38 -17.83 3.87 2.69
N GLY A 39 -17.45 2.73 2.09
CA GLY A 39 -18.27 2.01 1.11
C GLY A 39 -18.13 2.47 -0.35
N GLU A 40 -17.43 3.57 -0.64
CA GLU A 40 -17.24 4.09 -1.99
C GLU A 40 -16.56 3.08 -2.92
N SER A 41 -15.46 2.45 -2.46
CA SER A 41 -14.75 1.44 -3.25
C SER A 41 -15.64 0.24 -3.59
N LEU A 42 -16.53 -0.16 -2.69
CA LEU A 42 -17.45 -1.27 -2.93
C LEU A 42 -18.47 -0.90 -4.01
N ILE A 43 -19.07 0.29 -3.93
CA ILE A 43 -20.05 0.76 -4.91
C ILE A 43 -19.37 0.90 -6.29
N ALA A 44 -18.27 1.65 -6.36
CA ALA A 44 -17.55 1.89 -7.60
C ALA A 44 -17.04 0.59 -8.27
N TYR A 45 -16.59 -0.38 -7.47
CA TYR A 45 -16.14 -1.66 -8.01
C TYR A 45 -17.30 -2.54 -8.47
N ARG A 46 -18.45 -2.54 -7.76
CA ARG A 46 -19.66 -3.23 -8.23
C ARG A 46 -20.11 -2.69 -9.58
N ASP A 47 -20.12 -1.36 -9.74
CA ASP A 47 -20.53 -0.72 -10.99
C ASP A 47 -19.59 -1.11 -12.15
N CYS A 48 -18.30 -1.35 -11.87
CA CYS A 48 -17.36 -1.90 -12.85
C CYS A 48 -17.67 -3.35 -13.23
N LEU A 49 -18.05 -4.19 -12.24
CA LEU A 49 -18.46 -5.57 -12.48
C LEU A 49 -19.73 -5.62 -13.32
N GLU A 50 -20.75 -4.85 -12.95
CA GLU A 50 -22.03 -4.77 -13.68
C GLU A 50 -21.84 -4.30 -15.12
N ALA A 51 -21.02 -3.27 -15.35
CA ALA A 51 -20.75 -2.76 -16.69
C ALA A 51 -19.98 -3.73 -17.60
N LEU A 52 -19.29 -4.73 -17.04
CA LEU A 52 -18.51 -5.73 -17.78
C LEU A 52 -19.14 -7.13 -17.75
N ASP A 53 -20.24 -7.28 -17.04
CA ASP A 53 -20.88 -8.56 -16.83
C ASP A 53 -21.43 -9.10 -18.16
N SER A 54 -21.23 -10.40 -18.34
CA SER A 54 -21.72 -11.15 -19.49
C SER A 54 -21.64 -12.64 -19.17
N PRO A 55 -22.41 -13.49 -19.87
CA PRO A 55 -22.39 -14.94 -19.62
C PRO A 55 -21.01 -15.60 -19.70
N SER A 56 -20.03 -14.96 -20.36
CA SER A 56 -18.65 -15.44 -20.44
C SER A 56 -17.76 -15.09 -19.23
N ARG A 57 -18.18 -14.20 -18.34
CA ARG A 57 -17.39 -13.79 -17.17
C ARG A 57 -17.40 -14.86 -16.10
N PHE A 58 -16.24 -15.12 -15.49
CA PHE A 58 -16.14 -16.16 -14.45
C PHE A 58 -17.04 -15.90 -13.22
N TYR A 59 -17.41 -14.64 -12.98
CA TYR A 59 -18.22 -14.23 -11.83
C TYR A 59 -19.71 -14.11 -12.13
N HIS A 60 -20.14 -14.19 -13.40
CA HIS A 60 -21.51 -13.89 -13.84
C HIS A 60 -22.58 -14.63 -13.03
N VAL A 61 -22.46 -15.96 -12.96
CA VAL A 61 -23.44 -16.82 -12.25
C VAL A 61 -23.54 -16.46 -10.78
N SER A 62 -22.41 -16.19 -10.11
CA SER A 62 -22.41 -15.81 -8.70
C SER A 62 -22.90 -14.38 -8.50
N PHE A 63 -22.58 -13.48 -9.41
CA PHE A 63 -22.97 -12.07 -9.35
C PHE A 63 -24.48 -11.91 -9.51
N ALA A 64 -25.12 -12.72 -10.35
CA ALA A 64 -26.57 -12.78 -10.47
C ALA A 64 -27.27 -13.25 -9.16
N VAL A 65 -26.60 -14.03 -8.32
CA VAL A 65 -27.13 -14.53 -7.04
C VAL A 65 -26.93 -13.52 -5.92
N ASP A 66 -25.73 -12.98 -5.78
CA ASP A 66 -25.40 -11.97 -4.76
C ASP A 66 -24.32 -11.00 -5.27
N PRO A 67 -24.74 -9.85 -5.87
CA PRO A 67 -23.80 -8.86 -6.38
C PRO A 67 -22.88 -8.28 -5.29
N ILE A 68 -23.38 -8.14 -4.06
CA ILE A 68 -22.65 -7.46 -2.98
C ILE A 68 -21.55 -8.38 -2.43
N ALA A 69 -21.87 -9.66 -2.18
CA ALA A 69 -20.87 -10.62 -1.71
C ALA A 69 -19.78 -10.83 -2.75
N VAL A 70 -20.13 -11.01 -4.04
CA VAL A 70 -19.16 -11.16 -5.12
C VAL A 70 -18.28 -9.92 -5.25
N THR A 71 -18.86 -8.72 -5.22
CA THR A 71 -18.08 -7.48 -5.29
C THR A 71 -17.07 -7.41 -4.14
N ARG A 72 -17.49 -7.69 -2.91
CA ARG A 72 -16.60 -7.65 -1.74
C ARG A 72 -15.44 -8.62 -1.89
N THR A 73 -15.71 -9.87 -2.26
CA THR A 73 -14.66 -10.88 -2.46
C THR A 73 -13.68 -10.48 -3.56
N LEU A 74 -14.17 -9.98 -4.70
CA LEU A 74 -13.31 -9.60 -5.81
C LEU A 74 -12.53 -8.31 -5.52
N LEU A 75 -13.09 -7.39 -4.75
CA LEU A 75 -12.39 -6.19 -4.28
C LEU A 75 -11.25 -6.56 -3.32
N GLU A 76 -11.49 -7.45 -2.36
CA GLU A 76 -10.46 -7.97 -1.46
C GLU A 76 -9.31 -8.65 -2.25
N TRP A 77 -9.64 -9.38 -3.31
CA TRP A 77 -8.62 -9.98 -4.19
C TRP A 77 -7.79 -8.91 -4.89
N ARG A 78 -8.44 -7.89 -5.44
CA ARG A 78 -7.76 -6.74 -6.08
C ARG A 78 -6.77 -6.09 -5.11
N GLU A 79 -7.22 -5.76 -3.91
CA GLU A 79 -6.37 -5.12 -2.88
C GLU A 79 -5.17 -5.98 -2.52
N ARG A 80 -5.39 -7.29 -2.32
CA ARG A 80 -4.33 -8.24 -2.03
C ARG A 80 -3.34 -8.35 -3.19
N PHE A 81 -3.81 -8.44 -4.44
CA PHE A 81 -2.91 -8.55 -5.59
C PHE A 81 -2.01 -7.33 -5.71
N TYR A 82 -2.55 -6.12 -5.57
CA TYR A 82 -1.74 -4.91 -5.54
C TYR A 82 -0.73 -4.91 -4.38
N LEU A 83 -1.13 -5.33 -3.18
CA LEU A 83 -0.23 -5.41 -2.03
C LEU A 83 0.96 -6.38 -2.28
N TYR A 84 0.74 -7.44 -3.05
CA TYR A 84 1.77 -8.40 -3.45
C TYR A 84 2.49 -8.05 -4.76
N GLY A 85 2.22 -6.87 -5.34
CA GLY A 85 3.00 -6.30 -6.45
C GLY A 85 2.41 -6.55 -7.84
N TRP A 86 1.13 -6.92 -7.95
CA TRP A 86 0.41 -6.88 -9.22
C TRP A 86 0.26 -5.45 -9.72
N ALA A 87 0.33 -5.25 -11.04
CA ALA A 87 0.26 -3.95 -11.69
C ALA A 87 -1.04 -3.72 -12.50
N GLY A 88 -2.04 -4.57 -12.33
CA GLY A 88 -3.33 -4.46 -13.04
C GLY A 88 -3.36 -5.13 -14.42
N THR A 89 -2.27 -5.77 -14.84
CA THR A 89 -2.16 -6.46 -16.13
C THR A 89 -1.73 -7.91 -15.96
N VAL A 90 -2.06 -8.77 -16.94
CA VAL A 90 -1.65 -10.17 -16.97
C VAL A 90 -1.25 -10.57 -18.39
N GLU A 91 -0.44 -11.61 -18.52
CA GLU A 91 -0.10 -12.18 -19.81
C GLU A 91 -1.33 -12.82 -20.49
N ARG A 92 -1.31 -12.91 -21.82
CA ARG A 92 -2.41 -13.55 -22.59
C ARG A 92 -2.57 -15.03 -22.26
N SER A 93 -1.47 -15.69 -21.88
CA SER A 93 -1.40 -17.08 -21.42
C SER A 93 -2.05 -17.32 -20.05
N ALA A 94 -2.36 -16.26 -19.30
CA ALA A 94 -2.98 -16.37 -17.98
C ALA A 94 -4.38 -17.02 -18.04
N SER A 95 -4.82 -17.56 -16.90
CA SER A 95 -6.14 -18.16 -16.78
C SER A 95 -7.26 -17.16 -17.07
N LEU A 96 -8.43 -17.67 -17.48
CA LEU A 96 -9.60 -16.84 -17.76
C LEU A 96 -9.94 -15.91 -16.59
N ARG A 97 -9.90 -16.41 -15.34
CA ARG A 97 -10.16 -15.60 -14.14
C ARG A 97 -9.22 -14.41 -14.01
N LEU A 98 -7.92 -14.62 -14.25
CA LEU A 98 -6.93 -13.55 -14.16
C LEU A 98 -7.09 -12.53 -15.29
N ARG A 99 -7.46 -12.98 -16.49
CA ARG A 99 -7.76 -12.08 -17.62
C ARG A 99 -9.02 -11.26 -17.35
N ASP A 100 -10.08 -11.87 -16.84
CA ASP A 100 -11.30 -11.16 -16.43
C ASP A 100 -11.02 -10.11 -15.34
N LEU A 101 -10.18 -10.43 -14.35
CA LEU A 101 -9.78 -9.45 -13.33
C LEU A 101 -8.95 -8.30 -13.91
N ALA A 102 -8.04 -8.57 -14.85
CA ALA A 102 -7.31 -7.52 -15.56
C ALA A 102 -8.23 -6.67 -16.45
N ASP A 103 -9.27 -7.26 -17.03
CA ASP A 103 -10.30 -6.53 -17.78
C ASP A 103 -11.10 -5.58 -16.88
N ILE A 104 -11.49 -6.04 -15.69
CA ILE A 104 -12.14 -5.21 -14.67
C ILE A 104 -11.21 -4.07 -14.25
N GLU A 105 -9.94 -4.35 -14.01
CA GLU A 105 -8.98 -3.33 -13.55
C GLU A 105 -8.78 -2.19 -14.54
N ARG A 106 -8.90 -2.45 -15.86
CA ARG A 106 -8.85 -1.38 -16.86
C ARG A 106 -9.93 -0.32 -16.65
N GLN A 107 -11.09 -0.67 -16.10
CA GLN A 107 -12.11 0.31 -15.70
C GLN A 107 -11.92 0.77 -14.25
N ALA A 108 -11.63 -0.16 -13.34
CA ALA A 108 -11.57 0.13 -11.91
C ALA A 108 -10.44 1.11 -11.56
N SER A 109 -9.31 1.08 -12.27
CA SER A 109 -8.17 1.97 -12.04
C SER A 109 -8.50 3.46 -12.14
N ALA A 110 -9.55 3.84 -12.88
CA ALA A 110 -10.01 5.22 -13.01
C ALA A 110 -11.20 5.57 -12.11
N LYS A 111 -11.91 4.57 -11.56
CA LYS A 111 -13.20 4.75 -10.85
C LYS A 111 -13.13 4.42 -9.37
N VAL A 112 -12.27 3.48 -8.99
CA VAL A 112 -12.17 2.98 -7.62
C VAL A 112 -11.02 3.70 -6.91
N PRO A 113 -11.23 4.21 -5.68
CA PRO A 113 -10.17 4.79 -4.89
C PRO A 113 -8.95 3.85 -4.77
N LEU A 114 -7.76 4.46 -4.68
CA LEU A 114 -6.52 3.70 -4.60
C LEU A 114 -6.49 2.87 -3.30
N CYS A 115 -6.28 1.57 -3.44
CA CYS A 115 -6.04 0.72 -2.27
C CYS A 115 -4.61 0.92 -1.73
N LEU A 116 -4.31 0.32 -0.58
CA LEU A 116 -2.99 0.43 0.05
C LEU A 116 -1.82 0.05 -0.89
N GLY A 117 -1.93 -1.06 -1.62
CA GLY A 117 -0.88 -1.48 -2.56
C GLY A 117 -0.63 -0.45 -3.66
N GLN A 118 -1.69 0.17 -4.18
CA GLN A 118 -1.56 1.23 -5.19
C GLN A 118 -0.99 2.52 -4.60
N ARG A 119 -1.37 2.88 -3.37
CA ARG A 119 -0.80 4.03 -2.65
C ARG A 119 0.69 3.84 -2.40
N ILE A 120 1.12 2.64 -2.01
CA ILE A 120 2.54 2.28 -1.86
C ILE A 120 3.29 2.49 -3.17
N GLU A 121 2.77 1.97 -4.28
CA GLU A 121 3.42 2.13 -5.60
C GLU A 121 3.43 3.60 -6.06
N ARG A 122 2.39 4.38 -5.75
CA ARG A 122 2.34 5.82 -6.01
C ARG A 122 3.43 6.59 -5.25
N VAL A 123 3.61 6.28 -3.96
CA VAL A 123 4.70 6.84 -3.13
C VAL A 123 6.06 6.41 -3.67
N ARG A 124 6.23 5.13 -4.00
CA ARG A 124 7.48 4.60 -4.58
C ARG A 124 7.83 5.31 -5.88
N GLY A 125 6.86 5.49 -6.77
CA GLY A 125 7.05 6.21 -8.03
C GLY A 125 7.48 7.66 -7.82
N ALA A 126 6.89 8.37 -6.85
CA ALA A 126 7.29 9.72 -6.48
C ALA A 126 8.75 9.80 -5.98
N LEU A 127 9.16 8.86 -5.13
CA LEU A 127 10.55 8.78 -4.65
C LEU A 127 11.53 8.48 -5.80
N GLN A 128 11.18 7.56 -6.70
CA GLN A 128 11.99 7.22 -7.87
C GLN A 128 12.10 8.37 -8.88
N ALA A 129 11.09 9.25 -8.93
CA ALA A 129 11.13 10.49 -9.70
C ALA A 129 11.99 11.59 -9.06
N GLY A 130 12.58 11.33 -7.87
CA GLY A 130 13.50 12.25 -7.20
C GLY A 130 12.85 13.18 -6.18
N LEU A 131 11.57 12.99 -5.84
CA LEU A 131 10.93 13.77 -4.78
C LEU A 131 11.50 13.37 -3.41
N ALA A 132 11.88 14.37 -2.61
CA ALA A 132 12.47 14.15 -1.29
C ALA A 132 11.40 14.20 -0.19
N CYS A 133 11.21 13.11 0.54
CA CYS A 133 10.30 13.07 1.71
C CYS A 133 11.00 13.36 3.06
N GLY A 134 12.32 13.53 3.04
CA GLY A 134 13.13 13.78 4.25
C GLY A 134 13.19 12.61 5.24
N VAL A 135 12.71 11.42 4.86
CA VAL A 135 12.96 10.17 5.60
C VAL A 135 14.24 9.55 5.04
N THR A 136 15.25 9.39 5.88
CA THR A 136 16.54 8.80 5.48
C THR A 136 16.65 7.34 5.91
N HIS A 137 16.10 7.00 7.08
CA HIS A 137 16.21 5.67 7.67
C HIS A 137 14.86 5.14 8.16
N VAL A 138 14.60 3.85 7.93
CA VAL A 138 13.41 3.15 8.41
C VAL A 138 13.80 1.93 9.23
N THR A 139 13.30 1.84 10.47
CA THR A 139 13.49 0.66 11.32
C THR A 139 12.29 -0.28 11.16
N LEU A 140 12.56 -1.54 10.80
CA LEU A 140 11.53 -2.56 10.58
C LEU A 140 11.33 -3.40 11.84
N ASP A 141 10.07 -3.70 12.18
CA ASP A 141 9.71 -4.62 13.26
C ASP A 141 9.99 -6.09 12.91
N GLN A 142 9.98 -6.41 11.61
CA GLN A 142 10.26 -7.72 11.05
C GLN A 142 11.22 -7.62 9.85
N PRO A 143 11.93 -8.72 9.50
CA PRO A 143 12.79 -8.73 8.34
C PRO A 143 12.08 -8.34 7.05
N LEU A 144 12.73 -7.49 6.25
CA LEU A 144 12.23 -7.00 4.95
C LEU A 144 11.72 -8.12 4.03
N VAL A 145 12.36 -9.30 4.06
CA VAL A 145 11.95 -10.46 3.25
C VAL A 145 10.51 -10.90 3.52
N ARG A 146 10.00 -10.71 4.74
CA ARG A 146 8.64 -11.07 5.15
C ARG A 146 7.59 -10.04 4.73
N ALA A 147 7.99 -8.85 4.32
CA ALA A 147 7.06 -7.83 3.87
C ALA A 147 6.36 -8.24 2.56
N PRO A 148 5.09 -7.85 2.34
CA PRO A 148 4.44 -7.99 1.04
C PRO A 148 5.23 -7.31 -0.08
N GLY A 149 5.00 -7.74 -1.33
CA GLY A 149 5.78 -7.30 -2.49
C GLY A 149 5.85 -5.79 -2.67
N ALA A 150 4.73 -5.08 -2.57
CA ALA A 150 4.70 -3.62 -2.70
C ALA A 150 5.50 -2.93 -1.58
N TRP A 151 5.30 -3.40 -0.34
CA TRP A 151 6.04 -2.89 0.83
C TRP A 151 7.54 -3.06 0.68
N ARG A 152 7.98 -4.25 0.25
CA ARG A 152 9.39 -4.53 0.03
C ARG A 152 10.04 -3.53 -0.93
N LYS A 153 9.41 -3.35 -2.10
CA LYS A 153 9.89 -2.42 -3.14
C LYS A 153 9.96 -0.97 -2.66
N LEU A 154 9.01 -0.53 -1.82
CA LEU A 154 9.03 0.82 -1.25
C LEU A 154 10.15 0.96 -0.22
N LEU A 155 10.29 0.00 0.69
CA LEU A 155 11.29 0.05 1.76
C LEU A 155 12.73 -0.01 1.24
N GLU A 156 12.95 -0.66 0.10
CA GLU A 156 14.23 -0.64 -0.64
C GLU A 156 14.63 0.76 -1.14
N CYS A 157 13.72 1.74 -1.15
CA CYS A 157 14.04 3.13 -1.47
C CYS A 157 14.68 3.90 -0.29
N PHE A 158 14.81 3.27 0.88
CA PHE A 158 15.36 3.86 2.09
C PHE A 158 16.54 3.03 2.64
N GLU A 159 17.42 3.69 3.39
CA GLU A 159 18.26 2.97 4.34
C GLU A 159 17.34 2.32 5.38
N HIS A 160 17.56 1.04 5.67
CA HIS A 160 16.70 0.31 6.59
C HIS A 160 17.50 -0.66 7.46
N SER A 161 16.95 -0.93 8.64
CA SER A 161 17.51 -1.89 9.60
C SER A 161 16.38 -2.63 10.31
N ASP A 162 16.58 -3.92 10.60
CA ASP A 162 15.63 -4.68 11.40
C ASP A 162 15.84 -4.43 12.90
N THR A 163 14.74 -4.38 13.68
CA THR A 163 14.79 -4.19 15.14
C THR A 163 15.56 -5.32 15.84
N ALA A 164 15.60 -6.51 15.25
CA ALA A 164 16.43 -7.63 15.73
C ALA A 164 17.94 -7.31 15.74
N ALA A 165 18.38 -6.30 14.97
CA ALA A 165 19.77 -5.84 14.92
C ALA A 165 20.07 -4.71 15.93
N VAL A 166 19.07 -4.12 16.56
CA VAL A 166 19.25 -3.07 17.59
C VAL A 166 19.09 -3.72 18.97
N PRO A 167 20.16 -3.86 19.78
CA PRO A 167 20.00 -4.34 21.14
C PRO A 167 19.03 -3.43 21.86
N ALA A 168 17.99 -4.01 22.47
CA ALA A 168 16.98 -3.29 23.24
C ALA A 168 17.67 -2.25 24.14
N PRO A 169 17.19 -1.00 24.19
CA PRO A 169 17.78 -0.01 25.08
C PRO A 169 17.75 -0.60 26.50
N ARG A 170 18.94 -0.77 27.10
CA ARG A 170 19.07 -1.21 28.49
C ARG A 170 18.48 -0.11 29.37
N GLY A 171 17.16 -0.15 29.54
CA GLY A 171 16.46 0.64 30.53
C GLY A 171 17.07 0.30 31.88
N ARG A 172 17.78 1.27 32.46
CA ARG A 172 18.19 1.23 33.85
C ARG A 172 16.91 1.27 34.68
N TYR A 173 16.35 0.10 34.98
CA TYR A 173 15.41 0.00 36.09
C TYR A 173 16.18 0.41 37.35
N ARG A 174 15.92 1.63 37.84
CA ARG A 174 16.27 2.01 39.20
C ARG A 174 15.35 1.20 40.11
N SER A 175 15.92 0.20 40.77
CA SER A 175 15.35 -0.41 41.96
C SER A 175 15.07 0.69 42.99
N ARG A 176 13.84 0.72 43.50
CA ARG A 176 13.54 1.26 44.82
C ARG A 176 13.08 0.10 45.68
#